data_AF-A0A9D5V032-F1
#
_entry.id   AF-A0A9D5V032-F1
#
_cell.length_a   1.000
_cell.length_b   1.000
_cell.length_c   1.000
_cell.angle_alpha   90.00
_cell.angle_beta   90.00
_cell.angle_gamma   90.00
#
_symmetry.space_group_name_H-M   'P 1'
#
loop_
_entity.id
_entity.type
_entity.pdbx_description
1 polymer ?
#
loop_
_entity_poly.entity_id
_entity_poly.type
_entity_poly.pdbx_seq_one_letter_code
_entity_poly.pdbx_strand_id
1 'polypeptide(L)'
;MTTIPSIKLIWDLYVVSRSQVWELRAEVLDCLAGRVEKTDKIDSYVHLQSDEVRDMFDRYLDEMDKLIILDLFTALEGHVRADFDDRVRQRKRDSLSKSYRLIEKSGNNQGRTPFEDLFVSWKEHRSACGSYVGRIRGLWHFRNWLAHGRWWVIKNGPMPDVNNVKRSVEGVLNCLGIPFF
;
A
#
# COMPACT_ATOMS: atom_id res chain seq x y z
N MET A 1 -18.69 -2.45 -12.97
CA MET A 1 -18.54 -2.22 -11.51
C MET A 1 -17.08 -2.51 -11.20
N THR A 2 -16.26 -1.49 -10.98
CA THR A 2 -14.83 -1.69 -10.67
C THR A 2 -14.74 -2.09 -9.21
N THR A 3 -14.27 -3.29 -8.91
CA THR A 3 -14.09 -3.76 -7.53
C THR A 3 -12.89 -3.06 -6.93
N ILE A 4 -13.12 -2.12 -6.02
CA ILE A 4 -12.05 -1.48 -5.24
C ILE A 4 -11.47 -2.55 -4.32
N PRO A 5 -10.14 -2.68 -4.24
CA PRO A 5 -9.52 -3.68 -3.35
C PRO A 5 -9.92 -3.46 -1.88
N SER A 6 -10.31 -4.54 -1.20
CA SER A 6 -10.55 -4.51 0.26
C SER A 6 -9.21 -4.44 0.99
N ILE A 7 -9.06 -3.43 1.85
CA ILE A 7 -7.86 -3.26 2.67
C ILE A 7 -7.68 -4.46 3.60
N LYS A 8 -8.79 -4.98 4.14
CA LYS A 8 -8.75 -6.15 5.01
C LYS A 8 -8.23 -7.37 4.24
N LEU A 9 -8.78 -7.64 3.06
CA LEU A 9 -8.35 -8.78 2.25
C LEU A 9 -6.87 -8.67 1.84
N ILE A 10 -6.45 -7.49 1.38
CA ILE A 10 -5.06 -7.17 1.06
C ILE A 10 -4.15 -7.48 2.26
N TRP A 11 -4.55 -7.03 3.45
CA TRP A 11 -3.75 -7.21 4.66
C TRP A 11 -3.70 -8.66 5.14
N ASP A 12 -4.84 -9.35 5.16
CA ASP A 12 -4.91 -10.74 5.59
C ASP A 12 -4.04 -11.63 4.69
N LEU A 13 -4.09 -11.40 3.36
CA LEU A 13 -3.26 -12.11 2.40
C LEU A 13 -1.76 -11.86 2.66
N TYR A 14 -1.38 -10.60 2.92
CA TYR A 14 0.01 -10.27 3.25
C TYR A 14 0.50 -10.97 4.52
N VAL A 15 -0.30 -10.95 5.60
CA VAL A 15 0.06 -11.59 6.87
C VAL A 15 0.25 -13.10 6.68
N VAL A 16 -0.70 -13.76 6.01
CA VAL A 16 -0.63 -15.20 5.74
C VAL A 16 0.58 -15.53 4.87
N SER A 17 0.75 -14.82 3.75
CA SER A 17 1.85 -15.07 2.82
C SER A 17 3.21 -14.86 3.50
N ARG A 18 3.33 -13.81 4.31
CA ARG A 18 4.58 -13.50 5.01
C ARG A 18 4.92 -14.58 6.04
N SER A 19 3.94 -15.10 6.78
CA SER A 19 4.15 -16.23 7.71
C SER A 19 4.64 -17.46 6.97
N GLN A 20 4.00 -17.81 5.86
CA GLN A 20 4.37 -18.99 5.06
C GLN A 20 5.79 -18.90 4.49
N VAL A 21 6.22 -17.71 4.07
CA VAL A 21 7.60 -17.48 3.60
C VAL A 21 8.60 -17.65 4.75
N TRP A 22 8.27 -17.17 5.95
CA TRP A 22 9.11 -17.38 7.14
C TRP A 22 9.20 -18.84 7.56
N GLU A 23 8.08 -19.55 7.57
CA GLU A 23 8.02 -20.98 7.89
C GLU A 23 8.83 -21.80 6.87
N LEU A 24 8.69 -21.51 5.58
CA LEU A 24 9.46 -22.16 4.54
C LEU A 24 10.97 -21.89 4.67
N ARG A 25 11.36 -20.64 4.98
CA ARG A 25 12.77 -20.30 5.26
C ARG A 25 13.33 -21.14 6.41
N ALA A 26 12.59 -21.25 7.51
CA ALA A 26 13.02 -22.03 8.67
C ALA A 26 13.18 -23.52 8.32
N GLU A 27 12.20 -24.09 7.61
CA GLU A 27 12.20 -25.49 7.18
C GLU A 27 13.41 -25.81 6.28
N VAL A 28 13.73 -24.93 5.31
CA VAL A 28 14.91 -25.08 4.44
C VAL A 28 16.19 -25.04 5.27
N LEU A 29 16.32 -24.09 6.20
CA LEU A 29 17.52 -23.95 7.03
C LEU A 29 17.71 -25.12 8.00
N ASP A 30 16.61 -25.69 8.52
CA ASP A 30 16.65 -26.89 9.34
C ASP A 30 17.07 -28.11 8.51
N CYS A 31 16.61 -28.23 7.27
CA CYS A 31 17.00 -29.31 6.37
C CYS A 31 18.49 -29.22 6.03
N LEU A 32 19.00 -28.03 5.70
CA LEU A 32 20.43 -27.81 5.43
C LEU A 32 21.33 -28.12 6.63
N ALA A 33 20.79 -27.96 7.85
CA ALA A 33 21.50 -28.30 9.07
C ALA A 33 21.32 -29.77 9.51
N GLY A 34 20.65 -30.60 8.71
CA GLY A 34 20.38 -32.00 9.02
C GLY A 34 19.41 -32.23 10.19
N ARG A 35 18.61 -31.21 10.56
CA ARG A 35 17.60 -31.29 11.64
C ARG A 35 16.28 -31.90 11.18
N VAL A 36 15.96 -31.78 9.89
CA VAL A 36 14.76 -32.36 9.27
C VAL A 36 15.11 -33.03 7.95
N GLU A 37 14.28 -33.99 7.55
CA GLU A 37 14.43 -34.66 6.26
C GLU A 37 13.96 -33.76 5.11
N LYS A 38 14.56 -33.98 3.94
CA LYS A 38 14.20 -33.31 2.70
C LYS A 38 12.78 -33.70 2.27
N THR A 39 11.99 -32.71 1.88
CA THR A 39 10.64 -32.87 1.31
C THR A 39 10.56 -32.32 -0.11
N ASP A 40 9.54 -32.70 -0.88
CA ASP A 40 9.29 -32.16 -2.23
C ASP A 40 9.14 -30.63 -2.23
N LYS A 41 8.60 -30.07 -1.13
CA LYS A 41 8.41 -28.64 -0.92
C LYS A 41 9.73 -27.86 -0.89
N ILE A 42 10.79 -28.49 -0.36
CA ILE A 42 12.08 -27.82 -0.14
C ILE A 42 13.20 -28.32 -1.07
N ASP A 43 12.92 -29.31 -1.92
CA ASP A 43 13.88 -29.92 -2.83
C ASP A 43 14.61 -28.89 -3.71
N SER A 44 13.87 -27.89 -4.21
CA SER A 44 14.45 -26.83 -5.03
C SER A 44 15.42 -25.90 -4.29
N TYR A 45 15.61 -26.06 -2.98
CA TYR A 45 16.48 -25.18 -2.18
C TYR A 45 17.66 -25.92 -1.53
N VAL A 46 17.66 -27.25 -1.47
CA VAL A 46 18.68 -28.01 -0.72
C VAL A 46 20.09 -27.93 -1.32
N HIS A 47 20.23 -27.40 -2.52
CA HIS A 47 21.51 -27.18 -3.19
C HIS A 47 22.14 -25.81 -2.84
N LEU A 48 21.41 -24.94 -2.14
CA LEU A 48 21.87 -23.62 -1.73
C LEU A 48 22.63 -23.68 -0.40
N GLN A 49 23.53 -22.73 -0.19
CA GLN A 49 24.15 -22.49 1.10
C GLN A 49 23.21 -21.75 2.06
N SER A 50 23.44 -21.88 3.37
CA SER A 50 22.55 -21.30 4.38
C SER A 50 22.47 -19.77 4.32
N ASP A 51 23.55 -19.09 3.93
CA ASP A 51 23.58 -17.65 3.68
C ASP A 51 22.80 -17.29 2.40
N GLU A 52 22.98 -18.03 1.30
CA GLU A 52 22.22 -17.84 0.07
C GLU A 52 20.71 -17.98 0.28
N VAL A 53 20.29 -18.96 1.09
CA VAL A 53 18.90 -19.14 1.50
C VAL A 53 18.40 -17.91 2.26
N ARG A 54 19.16 -17.43 3.25
CA ARG A 54 18.77 -16.24 4.02
C ARG A 54 18.59 -15.03 3.11
N ASP A 55 19.57 -14.75 2.27
CA ASP A 55 19.56 -13.61 1.35
C ASP A 55 18.44 -13.69 0.31
N MET A 56 18.15 -14.89 -0.19
CA MET A 56 17.02 -15.11 -1.10
C MET A 56 15.68 -14.82 -0.41
N PHE A 57 15.44 -15.40 0.76
CA PHE A 57 14.19 -15.19 1.50
C PHE A 57 14.03 -13.75 2.00
N ASP A 58 15.12 -13.10 2.42
CA ASP A 58 15.09 -11.69 2.81
C ASP A 58 14.72 -10.81 1.60
N ARG A 59 15.22 -11.10 0.39
CA ARG A 59 14.79 -10.42 -0.84
C ARG A 59 13.32 -10.66 -1.20
N TYR A 60 12.79 -11.86 -0.96
CA TYR A 60 11.37 -12.14 -1.18
C TYR A 60 10.48 -11.35 -0.23
N LEU A 61 10.81 -11.33 1.06
CA LEU A 61 10.10 -10.54 2.06
C LEU A 61 10.14 -9.05 1.71
N ASP A 62 11.29 -8.55 1.29
CA ASP A 62 11.46 -7.17 0.86
C ASP A 62 10.60 -6.80 -0.37
N GLU A 63 10.47 -7.69 -1.35
CA GLU A 63 9.62 -7.44 -2.52
C GLU A 63 8.14 -7.56 -2.15
N MET A 64 7.77 -8.50 -1.30
CA MET A 64 6.40 -8.59 -0.75
C MET A 64 6.00 -7.30 -0.04
N ASP A 65 6.91 -6.73 0.77
CA ASP A 65 6.69 -5.46 1.48
C ASP A 65 6.46 -4.29 0.51
N LYS A 66 7.15 -4.28 -0.63
CA LYS A 66 6.94 -3.27 -1.68
C LYS A 66 5.58 -3.46 -2.37
N LEU A 67 5.21 -4.69 -2.70
CA LEU A 67 3.94 -5.00 -3.36
C LEU A 67 2.75 -4.66 -2.47
N ILE A 68 2.80 -5.04 -1.19
CA ILE A 68 1.71 -4.73 -0.25
C ILE A 68 1.55 -3.22 -0.04
N ILE A 69 2.65 -2.46 -0.01
CA ILE A 69 2.58 -1.00 0.07
C ILE A 69 1.86 -0.44 -1.16
N LEU A 70 2.20 -0.91 -2.37
CA LEU A 70 1.52 -0.49 -3.60
C LEU A 70 0.04 -0.83 -3.58
N ASP A 71 -0.34 -2.03 -3.13
CA ASP A 71 -1.73 -2.45 -3.03
C ASP A 71 -2.53 -1.60 -2.03
N LEU A 72 -1.94 -1.26 -0.88
CA LEU A 72 -2.56 -0.37 0.10
C LEU A 72 -2.80 1.04 -0.45
N PHE A 73 -1.84 1.59 -1.20
CA PHE A 73 -2.01 2.87 -1.89
C PHE A 73 -3.07 2.80 -3.00
N THR A 74 -3.09 1.70 -3.75
CA THR A 74 -4.08 1.48 -4.81
C THR A 74 -5.49 1.38 -4.23
N ALA A 75 -5.66 0.71 -3.08
CA ALA A 75 -6.92 0.65 -2.35
C ALA A 75 -7.34 2.04 -1.86
N LEU A 76 -6.43 2.78 -1.22
CA LEU A 76 -6.67 4.17 -0.80
C LEU A 76 -7.18 5.02 -1.97
N GLU A 77 -6.48 4.96 -3.11
CA GLU A 77 -6.83 5.71 -4.31
C GLU A 77 -8.22 5.36 -4.84
N GLY A 78 -8.53 4.07 -4.91
CA GLY A 78 -9.84 3.59 -5.37
C GLY A 78 -10.98 4.08 -4.46
N HIS A 79 -10.83 3.91 -3.14
CA HIS A 79 -11.83 4.34 -2.14
C HIS A 79 -12.06 5.85 -2.16
N VAL A 80 -10.97 6.62 -2.18
CA VAL A 80 -11.02 8.09 -2.27
C VAL A 80 -11.65 8.53 -3.59
N ARG A 81 -11.31 7.89 -4.71
CA ARG A 81 -11.88 8.23 -6.01
C ARG A 81 -13.39 8.00 -6.03
N ALA A 82 -13.84 6.87 -5.49
CA ALA A 82 -15.27 6.58 -5.38
C ALA A 82 -16.00 7.60 -4.50
N ASP A 83 -15.44 7.97 -3.34
CA ASP A 83 -16.00 9.02 -2.48
C ASP A 83 -16.03 10.39 -3.18
N PHE A 84 -14.96 10.73 -3.91
CA PHE A 84 -14.89 11.95 -4.69
C PHE A 84 -16.00 12.02 -5.74
N ASP A 85 -16.10 10.99 -6.58
CA ASP A 85 -17.09 10.90 -7.66
C ASP A 85 -18.52 10.95 -7.10
N ASP A 86 -18.79 10.27 -5.99
CA ASP A 86 -20.10 10.27 -5.34
C ASP A 86 -20.46 11.64 -4.75
N ARG A 87 -19.53 12.30 -4.05
CA ARG A 87 -19.75 13.64 -3.47
C ARG A 87 -19.99 14.70 -4.54
N VAL A 88 -19.22 14.63 -5.62
CA VAL A 88 -19.31 15.53 -6.76
C VAL A 88 -20.64 15.35 -7.48
N ARG A 89 -20.97 14.12 -7.88
CA ARG A 89 -22.21 13.76 -8.59
C ARG A 89 -23.45 14.07 -7.78
N GLN A 90 -23.48 13.74 -6.49
CA GLN A 90 -24.61 14.04 -5.60
C GLN A 90 -24.65 15.49 -5.14
N ARG A 91 -23.62 16.30 -5.46
CA ARG A 91 -23.50 17.71 -5.08
C ARG A 91 -23.76 17.94 -3.59
N LYS A 92 -23.22 17.08 -2.72
CA LYS A 92 -23.43 17.19 -1.26
C LYS A 92 -23.05 18.59 -0.75
N ARG A 93 -23.76 19.06 0.27
CA ARG A 93 -23.66 20.45 0.77
C ARG A 93 -22.47 20.71 1.70
N ASP A 94 -21.76 19.67 2.14
CA ASP A 94 -20.63 19.80 3.07
C ASP A 94 -19.40 20.47 2.42
N SER A 95 -18.51 20.97 3.28
CA SER A 95 -17.31 21.75 2.87
C SER A 95 -16.36 20.94 1.99
N LEU A 96 -16.12 19.67 2.32
CA LEU A 96 -15.26 18.80 1.54
C LEU A 96 -15.82 18.59 0.12
N SER A 97 -17.12 18.31 0.01
CA SER A 97 -17.78 18.18 -1.30
C SER A 97 -17.78 19.47 -2.13
N LYS A 98 -17.84 20.65 -1.49
CA LYS A 98 -17.65 21.94 -2.19
C LYS A 98 -16.23 22.05 -2.75
N SER A 99 -15.23 21.70 -1.98
CA SER A 99 -13.82 21.69 -2.39
C SER A 99 -13.57 20.71 -3.54
N TYR A 100 -14.11 19.49 -3.46
CA TYR A 100 -14.02 18.51 -4.54
C TYR A 100 -14.59 19.00 -5.87
N ARG A 101 -15.71 19.73 -5.86
CA ARG A 101 -16.27 20.33 -7.10
C ARG A 101 -15.37 21.43 -7.68
N LEU A 102 -14.64 22.17 -6.84
CA LEU A 102 -13.66 23.14 -7.33
C LEU A 102 -12.48 22.42 -8.00
N ILE A 103 -12.01 21.33 -7.39
CA ILE A 103 -10.95 20.48 -7.92
C ILE A 103 -11.39 19.81 -9.24
N GLU A 104 -12.63 19.32 -9.35
CA GLU A 104 -13.17 18.77 -10.60
C GLU A 104 -13.20 19.85 -11.69
N LYS A 105 -13.70 21.04 -11.36
CA LYS A 105 -13.78 22.16 -12.31
C LYS A 105 -12.40 22.59 -12.82
N SER A 106 -11.37 22.60 -11.97
CA SER A 106 -10.00 22.90 -12.38
C SER A 106 -9.37 21.76 -13.19
N GLY A 107 -9.63 20.51 -12.80
CA GLY A 107 -9.10 19.31 -13.45
C GLY A 107 -9.65 19.07 -14.86
N ASN A 108 -10.91 19.44 -15.12
CA ASN A 108 -11.52 19.33 -16.45
C ASN A 108 -10.81 20.18 -17.52
N ASN A 109 -10.08 21.23 -17.13
CA ASN A 109 -9.25 22.00 -18.07
C ASN A 109 -7.92 21.30 -18.41
N GLN A 110 -7.51 20.27 -17.67
CA GLN A 110 -6.26 19.53 -17.82
C GLN A 110 -6.44 18.03 -18.12
N GLY A 111 -7.68 17.54 -18.18
CA GLY A 111 -8.02 16.15 -18.53
C GLY A 111 -7.83 15.12 -17.42
N ARG A 112 -7.38 15.51 -16.22
CA ARG A 112 -7.30 14.63 -15.03
C ARG A 112 -7.22 15.45 -13.75
N THR A 113 -7.85 14.98 -12.67
CA THR A 113 -7.62 15.46 -11.30
C THR A 113 -6.42 14.72 -10.70
N PRO A 114 -5.30 15.41 -10.41
CA PRO A 114 -4.19 14.85 -9.63
C PRO A 114 -4.67 14.41 -8.26
N PHE A 115 -4.22 13.24 -7.80
CA PHE A 115 -4.60 12.76 -6.48
C PHE A 115 -3.98 13.62 -5.38
N GLU A 116 -2.79 14.20 -5.63
CA GLU A 116 -2.12 15.08 -4.68
C GLU A 116 -2.92 16.34 -4.31
N ASP A 117 -3.76 16.84 -5.22
CA ASP A 117 -4.60 18.01 -4.96
C ASP A 117 -5.65 17.72 -3.87
N LEU A 118 -6.05 16.46 -3.72
CA LEU A 118 -6.98 16.03 -2.69
C LEU A 118 -6.35 16.16 -1.29
N PHE A 119 -5.02 16.03 -1.14
CA PHE A 119 -4.36 16.18 0.16
C PHE A 119 -4.57 17.55 0.79
N VAL A 120 -4.59 18.61 -0.03
CA VAL A 120 -4.85 19.97 0.44
C VAL A 120 -6.26 20.06 0.99
N SER A 121 -7.24 19.58 0.22
CA SER A 121 -8.65 19.57 0.61
C SER A 121 -8.90 18.81 1.92
N TRP A 122 -8.24 17.66 2.11
CA TRP A 122 -8.38 16.86 3.32
C TRP A 122 -7.81 17.58 4.54
N LYS A 123 -6.63 18.19 4.40
CA LYS A 123 -5.99 18.91 5.50
C LYS A 123 -6.83 20.12 5.95
N GLU A 124 -7.45 20.83 5.01
CA GLU A 124 -8.28 22.01 5.28
C GLU A 124 -9.63 21.67 5.91
N HIS A 125 -10.30 20.61 5.44
CA HIS A 125 -11.67 20.30 5.86
C HIS A 125 -11.78 19.19 6.91
N ARG A 126 -10.67 18.49 7.19
CA ARG A 126 -10.57 17.42 8.16
C ARG A 126 -9.21 17.49 8.87
N SER A 127 -9.05 18.50 9.72
CA SER A 127 -7.79 18.73 10.47
C SER A 127 -7.33 17.52 11.28
N ALA A 128 -8.27 16.70 11.79
CA ALA A 128 -7.98 15.44 12.46
C ALA A 128 -7.21 14.43 11.59
N CYS A 129 -7.27 14.56 10.26
CA CYS A 129 -6.54 13.70 9.33
C CYS A 129 -5.09 14.16 9.13
N GLY A 130 -4.70 15.34 9.62
CA GLY A 130 -3.47 16.03 9.21
C GLY A 130 -2.20 15.18 9.35
N SER A 131 -2.09 14.38 10.42
CA SER A 131 -0.95 13.49 10.64
C SER A 131 -0.90 12.34 9.61
N TYR A 132 -2.05 11.71 9.34
CA TYR A 132 -2.15 10.63 8.35
C TYR A 132 -1.93 11.13 6.93
N VAL A 133 -2.54 12.26 6.56
CA VAL A 133 -2.35 12.91 5.25
C VAL A 133 -0.90 13.32 5.05
N GLY A 134 -0.25 13.88 6.08
CA GLY A 134 1.17 14.23 6.03
C GLY A 134 2.06 13.02 5.73
N ARG A 135 1.78 11.87 6.37
CA ARG A 135 2.52 10.61 6.13
C ARG A 135 2.29 10.07 4.71
N ILE A 136 1.02 9.95 4.29
CA ILE A 136 0.66 9.50 2.94
C ILE A 136 1.33 10.38 1.87
N ARG A 137 1.27 11.70 2.05
CA ARG A 137 1.92 12.65 1.15
C ARG A 137 3.44 12.48 1.13
N GLY A 138 4.08 12.29 2.29
CA GLY A 138 5.52 12.05 2.37
C GLY A 138 5.97 10.76 1.67
N LEU A 139 5.10 9.76 1.62
CA LEU A 139 5.32 8.47 0.95
C LEU A 139 4.89 8.46 -0.52
N TRP A 140 4.30 9.54 -1.03
CA TRP A 140 3.74 9.57 -2.38
C TRP A 140 4.78 9.34 -3.47
N HIS A 141 6.01 9.84 -3.26
CA HIS A 141 7.12 9.58 -4.17
C HIS A 141 7.52 8.09 -4.21
N PHE A 142 7.45 7.39 -3.07
CA PHE A 142 7.72 5.96 -3.00
C PHE A 142 6.64 5.16 -3.73
N ARG A 143 5.36 5.52 -3.52
CA ARG A 143 4.23 4.97 -4.29
C ARG A 143 4.43 5.15 -5.79
N ASN A 144 4.81 6.36 -6.24
CA ASN A 144 5.01 6.62 -7.66
C ASN A 144 6.15 5.78 -8.21
N TRP A 145 7.27 5.69 -7.48
CA TRP A 145 8.38 4.82 -7.85
C TRP A 145 7.96 3.35 -8.04
N LEU A 146 7.16 2.81 -7.12
CA LEU A 146 6.62 1.45 -7.24
C LEU A 146 5.72 1.31 -8.49
N ALA A 147 4.76 2.22 -8.65
CA ALA A 147 3.79 2.18 -9.75
C ALA A 147 4.42 2.34 -11.14
N HIS A 148 5.57 3.00 -11.24
CA HIS A 148 6.30 3.18 -12.48
C HIS A 148 7.33 2.07 -12.75
N GLY A 149 7.33 0.97 -11.99
CA GLY A 149 8.21 -0.16 -12.24
C GLY A 149 9.66 0.04 -11.77
N ARG A 150 9.89 1.00 -10.87
CA ARG A 150 11.15 1.16 -10.14
C ARG A 150 12.39 1.43 -11.01
N TRP A 151 12.23 1.98 -12.21
CA TRP A 151 13.33 2.13 -13.18
C TRP A 151 14.39 3.18 -12.78
N TRP A 152 14.13 4.02 -11.77
CA TRP A 152 15.10 4.98 -11.23
C TRP A 152 15.42 4.71 -9.77
N VAL A 153 16.59 5.19 -9.32
CA VAL A 153 16.97 5.14 -7.91
C VAL A 153 16.23 6.24 -7.15
N ILE A 154 15.43 5.86 -6.16
CA ILE A 154 14.86 6.80 -5.20
C ILE A 154 15.95 7.28 -4.24
N LYS A 155 16.13 8.61 -4.16
CA LYS A 155 17.08 9.25 -3.23
C LYS A 155 16.61 9.24 -1.76
N ASN A 156 15.43 8.69 -1.49
CA ASN A 156 14.73 8.86 -0.22
C ASN A 156 14.81 7.59 0.62
N GLY A 157 15.45 7.72 1.80
CA GLY A 157 15.18 6.98 3.04
C GLY A 157 15.20 5.44 3.00
N PRO A 158 15.10 4.80 4.18
CA PRO A 158 14.85 3.36 4.26
C PRO A 158 13.46 3.02 3.69
N MET A 159 13.24 1.74 3.38
CA MET A 159 11.92 1.21 3.01
C MET A 159 10.87 1.60 4.07
N PRO A 160 9.68 2.07 3.68
CA PRO A 160 8.63 2.38 4.64
C PRO A 160 8.20 1.12 5.40
N ASP A 161 8.00 1.25 6.72
CA ASP A 161 7.39 0.18 7.50
C ASP A 161 5.94 -0.05 7.06
N VAL A 162 5.63 -1.29 6.67
CA VAL A 162 4.32 -1.65 6.11
C VAL A 162 3.19 -1.37 7.12
N ASN A 163 3.40 -1.60 8.41
CA ASN A 163 2.38 -1.34 9.43
C ASN A 163 2.06 0.17 9.53
N ASN A 164 3.07 1.03 9.44
CA ASN A 164 2.89 2.48 9.38
C ASN A 164 2.13 2.92 8.13
N VAL A 165 2.39 2.31 6.98
CA VAL A 165 1.65 2.58 5.75
C VAL A 165 0.18 2.20 5.92
N LYS A 166 -0.11 0.96 6.35
CA LYS A 166 -1.47 0.49 6.61
C LYS A 166 -2.23 1.42 7.56
N ARG A 167 -1.63 1.72 8.73
CA ARG A 167 -2.24 2.63 9.72
C ARG A 167 -2.53 4.01 9.15
N SER A 168 -1.67 4.50 8.25
CA SER A 168 -1.88 5.80 7.61
C SER A 168 -3.00 5.76 6.58
N VAL A 169 -3.10 4.69 5.79
CA VAL A 169 -4.19 4.49 4.83
C VAL A 169 -5.55 4.38 5.55
N GLU A 170 -5.65 3.50 6.54
CA GLU A 170 -6.87 3.33 7.34
C GLU A 170 -7.22 4.61 8.10
N GLY A 171 -6.21 5.31 8.61
CA GLY A 171 -6.37 6.59 9.32
C GLY A 171 -6.97 7.68 8.42
N VAL A 172 -6.52 7.78 7.17
CA VAL A 172 -7.13 8.71 6.19
C VAL A 172 -8.58 8.32 5.92
N LEU A 173 -8.85 7.06 5.58
CA LEU A 173 -10.20 6.62 5.20
C LEU A 173 -11.21 6.76 6.34
N ASN A 174 -10.85 6.34 7.56
CA ASN A 174 -11.65 6.54 8.75
C ASN A 174 -11.95 8.03 8.99
N CYS A 175 -10.93 8.89 8.89
CA CYS A 175 -11.09 10.31 9.15
C CYS A 175 -11.92 11.03 8.07
N LEU A 176 -11.90 10.56 6.83
CA LEU A 176 -12.79 11.02 5.77
C LEU A 176 -14.21 10.45 5.88
N GLY A 177 -14.43 9.45 6.74
CA GLY A 177 -15.70 8.74 6.87
C GLY A 177 -16.00 7.86 5.66
N ILE A 178 -14.96 7.38 4.98
CA ILE A 178 -15.08 6.50 3.81
C ILE A 178 -15.09 5.05 4.31
N PRO A 179 -16.11 4.25 4.01
CA PRO A 179 -16.12 2.82 4.33
C PRO A 179 -15.05 2.05 3.53
N PHE A 180 -14.31 1.14 4.17
CA PHE A 180 -13.24 0.36 3.52
C PHE A 180 -13.17 -1.10 3.96
N PHE A 181 -14.32 -1.67 4.33
CA PHE A 181 -14.47 -3.07 4.73
C PHE A 181 -14.02 -4.01 3.59
#